data_AF-A0A8K1CTG1-F1
#
_entry.id   AF-A0A8K1CTG1-F1
#
_cell.length_a   1.000
_cell.length_b   1.000
_cell.length_c   1.000
_cell.angle_alpha   90.00
_cell.angle_beta   90.00
_cell.angle_gamma   90.00
#
_symmetry.space_group_name_H-M   'P 1'
#
loop_
_entity.id
_entity.type
_entity.pdbx_description
1 polymer ?
#
loop_
_entity_poly.entity_id
_entity_poly.type
_entity_poly.pdbx_seq_one_letter_code
_entity_poly.pdbx_strand_id
1 'polypeptide(L)'
;MDLTLDEEGAQVTAASSYDSNYPPKNILDGEQSTKWMTTGSFPQEVIVQLATTATISRVKTWSTNAKEVLVEICSGPTPNKWERLFEMSMPQPCEDTVGF
;
A
#
# COMPACT_ATOMS: atom_id res chain seq x y z
N MET A 1 8.84 9.29 -13.01
CA MET A 1 7.96 8.24 -13.56
C MET A 1 7.30 7.55 -12.38
N ASP A 2 6.00 7.31 -12.46
CA ASP A 2 5.29 6.53 -11.46
C ASP A 2 5.14 5.11 -12.00
N LEU A 3 5.87 4.17 -11.41
CA LEU A 3 5.92 2.77 -11.87
C LEU A 3 4.81 1.92 -11.25
N THR A 4 3.95 2.54 -10.44
CA THR A 4 2.82 1.88 -9.78
C THR A 4 1.50 2.10 -10.49
N LEU A 5 1.47 2.90 -11.57
CA LEU A 5 0.25 3.12 -12.32
C LEU A 5 -0.12 1.91 -13.18
N ASP A 6 -1.41 1.58 -13.22
CA ASP A 6 -1.94 0.50 -14.04
C ASP A 6 -1.79 0.79 -15.55
N GLU A 7 -1.91 2.05 -15.96
CA GLU A 7 -1.65 2.50 -17.35
C GLU A 7 -0.19 2.26 -17.81
N GLU A 8 0.76 2.23 -16.87
CA GLU A 8 2.16 1.88 -17.13
C GLU A 8 2.37 0.35 -17.14
N GLY A 9 1.38 -0.43 -16.72
CA GLY A 9 1.41 -1.89 -16.67
C GLY A 9 1.66 -2.47 -15.27
N ALA A 10 1.59 -1.66 -14.21
CA ALA A 10 1.68 -2.16 -12.85
C ALA A 10 0.44 -3.00 -12.48
N GLN A 11 0.61 -3.95 -11.56
CA GLN A 11 -0.47 -4.88 -11.17
C GLN A 11 -0.45 -5.19 -9.68
N VAL A 12 -1.65 -5.33 -9.09
CA VAL A 12 -1.79 -5.90 -7.74
C VAL A 12 -1.80 -7.41 -7.88
N THR A 13 -0.75 -8.08 -7.36
CA THR A 13 -0.60 -9.54 -7.48
C THR A 13 -1.18 -10.28 -6.28
N ALA A 14 -1.28 -9.62 -5.12
CA ALA A 14 -1.92 -10.16 -3.93
C ALA A 14 -2.43 -9.02 -3.04
N ALA A 15 -3.52 -9.27 -2.32
CA ALA A 15 -4.01 -8.39 -1.28
C ALA A 15 -4.67 -9.21 -0.18
N SER A 16 -4.47 -8.79 1.07
CA SER A 16 -5.03 -9.43 2.26
C SER A 16 -6.52 -9.17 2.49
N SER A 17 -7.07 -8.12 1.86
CA SER A 17 -8.49 -7.76 1.92
C SER A 17 -9.03 -7.46 0.54
N TYR A 18 -10.30 -7.79 0.32
CA TYR A 18 -11.03 -7.50 -0.91
C TYR A 18 -12.46 -7.09 -0.58
N ASP A 19 -12.75 -5.79 -0.77
CA ASP A 19 -14.11 -5.25 -0.80
C ASP A 19 -14.43 -4.87 -2.25
N SER A 20 -15.59 -5.27 -2.77
CA SER A 20 -15.97 -4.99 -4.15
C SER A 20 -16.16 -3.50 -4.47
N ASN A 21 -16.52 -2.69 -3.47
CA ASN A 21 -16.66 -1.25 -3.60
C ASN A 21 -15.31 -0.52 -3.47
N TYR A 22 -14.35 -1.12 -2.76
CA TYR A 22 -13.03 -0.57 -2.50
C TYR A 22 -11.91 -1.58 -2.82
N PRO A 23 -11.82 -2.07 -4.06
CA PRO A 23 -10.91 -3.16 -4.42
C PRO A 23 -9.44 -2.72 -4.39
N PRO A 24 -8.49 -3.66 -4.19
CA PRO A 24 -7.06 -3.37 -4.17
C PRO A 24 -6.53 -2.62 -5.38
N LYS A 25 -7.08 -2.87 -6.58
CA LYS A 25 -6.65 -2.21 -7.83
C LYS A 25 -6.70 -0.68 -7.77
N ASN A 26 -7.55 -0.11 -6.90
CA ASN A 26 -7.70 1.34 -6.74
C ASN A 26 -6.43 2.01 -6.19
N ILE A 27 -5.40 1.26 -5.77
CA ILE A 27 -4.12 1.87 -5.38
C ILE A 27 -3.23 2.23 -6.59
N LEU A 28 -3.57 1.74 -7.79
CA LEU A 28 -2.75 1.87 -9.00
C LEU A 28 -3.32 2.87 -10.01
N ASP A 29 -4.49 3.47 -9.75
CA ASP A 29 -5.17 4.34 -10.73
C ASP A 29 -4.73 5.82 -10.63
N GLY A 30 -3.86 6.15 -9.67
CA GLY A 30 -3.35 7.51 -9.46
C GLY A 30 -4.36 8.50 -8.89
N GLU A 31 -5.56 8.04 -8.53
CA GLU A 31 -6.68 8.88 -8.11
C GLU A 31 -6.87 8.83 -6.58
N GLN A 32 -7.12 9.98 -5.95
CA GLN A 32 -7.28 10.03 -4.48
C GLN A 32 -8.74 9.82 -4.04
N SER A 33 -9.69 9.93 -4.98
CA SER A 33 -11.11 9.67 -4.70
C SER A 33 -11.45 8.17 -4.65
N THR A 34 -10.64 7.31 -5.26
CA THR A 34 -10.70 5.85 -5.15
C THR A 34 -9.73 5.36 -4.09
N LYS A 35 -10.03 4.22 -3.46
CA LYS A 35 -9.18 3.62 -2.41
C LYS A 35 -9.35 2.12 -2.32
N TRP A 36 -8.32 1.46 -1.80
CA TRP A 36 -8.43 0.12 -1.22
C TRP A 36 -8.84 0.22 0.25
N MET A 37 -9.71 -0.67 0.70
CA MET A 37 -10.13 -0.75 2.11
C MET A 37 -9.84 -2.13 2.68
N THR A 38 -9.33 -2.16 3.91
CA THR A 38 -9.15 -3.38 4.68
C THR A 38 -10.43 -3.73 5.43
N THR A 39 -10.80 -5.01 5.49
CA THR A 39 -12.08 -5.46 6.06
C THR A 39 -11.91 -6.41 7.26
N GLY A 40 -10.68 -6.59 7.76
CA GLY A 40 -10.35 -7.57 8.78
C GLY A 40 -9.32 -7.08 9.81
N SER A 41 -8.74 -8.03 10.53
CA SER A 41 -7.70 -7.78 11.53
C SER A 41 -6.35 -7.48 10.88
N PHE A 42 -5.49 -6.77 11.61
CA PHE A 42 -4.12 -6.49 11.19
C PHE A 42 -3.17 -7.65 11.53
N PRO A 43 -2.05 -7.84 10.81
CA PRO A 43 -1.55 -7.00 9.70
C PRO A 43 -2.35 -7.14 8.40
N GLN A 44 -2.30 -6.09 7.59
CA GLN A 44 -2.90 -6.07 6.26
C GLN A 44 -1.83 -5.61 5.27
N GLU A 45 -1.76 -6.28 4.13
CA GLU A 45 -0.77 -6.05 3.08
C GLU A 45 -1.41 -6.07 1.68
N VAL A 46 -0.71 -5.40 0.77
CA VAL A 46 -0.95 -5.44 -0.68
C VAL A 46 0.39 -5.53 -1.39
N ILE A 47 0.47 -6.42 -2.38
CA ILE A 47 1.67 -6.66 -3.17
C ILE A 47 1.47 -6.07 -4.56
N VAL A 48 2.33 -5.13 -4.92
CA VAL A 48 2.33 -4.45 -6.21
C VAL A 48 3.54 -4.89 -7.03
N GLN A 49 3.27 -5.42 -8.22
CA GLN A 49 4.27 -5.60 -9.26
C GLN A 49 4.39 -4.29 -10.05
N LEU A 50 5.59 -3.74 -10.10
CA LEU A 50 5.89 -2.56 -10.92
C LEU A 50 5.82 -2.88 -12.41
N ALA A 51 5.52 -1.87 -13.22
CA ALA A 51 5.52 -1.95 -14.68
C ALA A 51 6.83 -2.51 -15.27
N THR A 52 7.97 -2.16 -14.65
CA THR A 52 9.29 -2.64 -15.03
C THR A 52 10.21 -2.69 -13.82
N THR A 53 11.26 -3.50 -13.88
CA THR A 53 12.30 -3.55 -12.85
C THR A 53 13.00 -2.20 -12.78
N ALA A 54 13.01 -1.60 -11.58
CA ALA A 54 13.61 -0.30 -11.37
C ALA A 54 14.19 -0.14 -9.96
N THR A 55 15.14 0.79 -9.83
CA THR A 55 15.62 1.24 -8.53
C THR A 55 14.63 2.21 -7.90
N ILE A 56 14.11 1.87 -6.73
CA ILE A 56 13.15 2.70 -6.00
C ILE A 56 13.92 3.77 -5.21
N SER A 57 13.72 5.04 -5.57
CA SER A 57 14.31 6.19 -4.85
C SER A 57 13.33 6.88 -3.90
N ARG A 58 12.02 6.69 -4.11
CA ARG A 58 10.96 7.27 -3.31
C ARG A 58 9.69 6.45 -3.45
N VAL A 59 8.99 6.25 -2.34
CA VAL A 59 7.62 5.74 -2.30
C VAL A 59 6.73 6.86 -1.76
N LYS A 60 5.62 7.14 -2.45
CA LYS A 60 4.61 8.09 -1.99
C LYS A 60 3.32 7.31 -1.78
N THR A 61 2.73 7.46 -0.61
CA THR A 61 1.45 6.85 -0.27
C THR A 61 0.56 7.85 0.46
N TRP A 62 -0.74 7.65 0.38
CA TRP A 62 -1.72 8.32 1.19
C TRP A 62 -2.63 7.27 1.82
N SER A 63 -2.83 7.38 3.13
CA SER A 63 -3.59 6.41 3.91
C SER A 63 -4.33 7.10 5.03
N THR A 64 -5.50 6.57 5.39
CA THR A 64 -6.28 7.01 6.55
C THR A 64 -6.31 5.88 7.58
N ASN A 65 -6.19 6.20 8.87
CA ASN A 65 -6.22 5.23 9.98
C ASN A 65 -5.14 4.14 9.95
N ALA A 66 -4.09 4.30 9.14
CA ALA A 66 -2.89 3.48 9.26
C ALA A 66 -2.11 3.94 10.50
N LYS A 67 -1.74 3.01 11.38
CA LYS A 67 -0.88 3.29 12.55
C LYS A 67 0.59 3.10 12.22
N GLU A 68 0.89 2.00 11.54
CA GLU A 68 2.24 1.61 11.13
C GLU A 68 2.18 1.19 9.66
N VAL A 69 3.15 1.66 8.88
CA VAL A 69 3.32 1.34 7.47
C VAL A 69 4.73 0.79 7.28
N LEU A 70 4.81 -0.45 6.82
CA LEU A 70 6.05 -1.12 6.44
C LEU A 70 6.07 -1.27 4.91
N VAL A 71 7.17 -0.88 4.29
CA VAL A 71 7.43 -1.08 2.87
C VAL A 71 8.58 -2.06 2.73
N GLU A 72 8.29 -3.18 2.06
CA GLU A 72 9.28 -4.19 1.70
C GLU A 72 9.38 -4.29 0.19
N ILE A 73 10.56 -4.67 -0.30
CA ILE A 73 10.85 -4.80 -1.73
C ILE A 73 11.34 -6.21 -2.06
N CYS A 74 10.98 -6.68 -3.25
CA CYS A 74 11.48 -7.94 -3.81
C CYS A 74 12.06 -7.67 -5.19
N SER A 75 13.35 -7.96 -5.36
CA SER A 75 14.07 -7.79 -6.64
C SER A 75 14.16 -9.09 -7.45
N GLY A 76 13.65 -10.21 -6.90
CA GLY A 76 13.69 -11.51 -7.55
C GLY A 76 12.54 -11.71 -8.55
N PRO A 77 12.65 -12.68 -9.48
CA PRO A 77 11.58 -13.00 -10.43
C PRO A 77 10.33 -13.60 -9.76
N THR A 78 10.43 -13.94 -8.48
CA THR A 78 9.38 -14.56 -7.68
C THR A 78 9.29 -13.85 -6.33
N PRO A 79 8.08 -13.51 -5.84
CA PRO A 79 7.86 -12.72 -4.62
C PRO A 79 8.06 -13.54 -3.33
N ASN A 80 9.26 -14.12 -3.13
CA ASN A 80 9.56 -15.03 -2.02
C ASN A 80 10.65 -14.53 -1.06
N LYS A 81 11.33 -13.43 -1.40
CA LYS A 81 12.37 -12.82 -0.58
C LYS A 81 12.13 -11.32 -0.54
N TRP A 82 11.89 -10.80 0.65
CA TRP A 82 11.51 -9.42 0.89
C TRP A 82 12.54 -8.75 1.77
N GLU A 83 12.97 -7.55 1.37
CA GLU A 83 13.88 -6.71 2.13
C GLU A 83 13.12 -5.48 2.63
N ARG A 84 13.26 -5.16 3.91
CA ARG A 84 12.64 -3.96 4.51
C ARG A 84 13.32 -2.72 3.99
N LEU A 85 12.58 -1.90 3.25
CA LEU A 85 13.06 -0.65 2.71
C LEU A 85 12.77 0.52 3.67
N PHE A 86 11.58 0.52 4.26
CA PHE A 86 11.10 1.65 5.07
C PHE A 86 10.04 1.23 6.06
N GLU A 87 10.04 1.83 7.25
CA GLU A 87 9.03 1.63 8.29
C GLU A 87 8.67 2.99 8.90
N MET A 88 7.38 3.26 9.08
CA MET A 88 6.88 4.51 9.61
C MET A 88 5.71 4.30 10.54
N SER A 89 5.75 4.96 11.70
CA SER A 89 4.57 5.18 12.53
C SER A 89 3.89 6.48 12.10
N MET A 90 2.59 6.41 11.88
CA MET A 90 1.76 7.56 11.57
C MET A 90 1.31 8.19 12.89
N PRO A 91 1.42 9.51 13.06
CA PRO A 91 0.89 10.16 14.25
C PRO A 91 -0.62 9.92 14.30
N GLN A 92 -1.09 9.26 15.37
CA GLN A 92 -2.52 9.14 15.59
C GLN A 92 -3.09 10.54 15.86
N PRO A 93 -4.31 10.86 15.37
CA PRO A 93 -5.03 11.99 15.90
C PRO A 93 -5.07 11.83 17.43
N CYS A 94 -4.75 12.90 18.16
CA CYS A 94 -4.93 12.92 19.61
C CYS A 94 -6.39 12.50 19.86
N GLU A 95 -6.61 11.35 20.49
CA GLU A 95 -7.92 11.04 21.05
C GLU A 95 -8.13 12.07 22.15
N ASP A 96 -8.74 13.20 21.81
CA ASP A 96 -9.24 14.14 22.80
C ASP A 96 -10.21 13.35 23.68
N THR A 97 -9.73 13.03 24.87
CA THR A 97 -10.47 12.35 25.91
C THR A 97 -11.75 13.15 26.13
N VAL A 98 -12.89 12.61 25.71
CA VAL A 98 -14.19 13.17 26.10
C VAL A 98 -14.28 12.96 27.60
N GLY A 99 -14.06 14.03 28.35
CA GLY A 99 -14.24 14.04 29.79
C GLY A 99 -15.66 13.57 30.15
N PHE A 100 -15.74 12.75 31.19
CA PHE A 100 -16.97 12.60 31.96
C PHE A 100 -17.13 13.78 32.91
#